data_AF-A0A643BLU2-F1
#
_entry.id   AF-A0A643BLU2-F1
#
_cell.length_a   1.000
_cell.length_b   1.000
_cell.length_c   1.000
_cell.angle_alpha   90.00
_cell.angle_beta   90.00
_cell.angle_gamma   90.00
#
_symmetry.space_group_name_H-M   'P 1'
#
loop_
_entity.id
_entity.type
_entity.pdbx_description
1 polymer ?
#
loop_
_entity_poly.entity_id
_entity_poly.type
_entity_poly.pdbx_seq_one_letter_code
_entity_poly.pdbx_strand_id
1 'polypeptide(L)'
;WAIHLFLVKCMISISTFLLLSLIVAFHAKEVQAAQIVLELAVCGLHPAPVWGPPCAQGSGSPKTAVTQSWPSFLGQAEALLSLAMLLRLYLVPRALLLRSGVLLNASYRSIGALNQVRFRHWFVAKLYMNTHPGRLLLCLTLGLWLTTAWVLSVAERQTVNATGHLSDTLWLIPITFLTIGYGDVVPGTIWGKIVCLCTGVMLEFNKAEKHVHNFMMDIQYAKEMKESAARVLQESWMFRQVRLKHRKLREKVNSMVDISKMHMILCDLKLGLSTSHQALEKQIDALAGRLDTLTELLSAALGPRQLPEPSQEATQEELGYFPQD
;
A
#
# COMPACT_ATOMS: atom_id res chain seq x y z
N TRP A 1 30.38 -52.81 3.60
CA TRP A 1 30.18 -51.46 4.19
C TRP A 1 31.35 -50.52 3.90
N ALA A 2 32.61 -50.89 4.18
CA ALA A 2 33.79 -50.05 3.87
C ALA A 2 33.91 -49.65 2.38
N ILE A 3 33.67 -50.58 1.44
CA ILE A 3 33.67 -50.30 -0.01
C ILE A 3 32.61 -49.25 -0.38
N HIS A 4 31.41 -49.32 0.20
CA HIS A 4 30.35 -48.34 -0.04
C HIS A 4 30.72 -46.96 0.51
N LEU A 5 31.29 -46.88 1.71
CA LEU A 5 31.76 -45.61 2.28
C LEU A 5 32.86 -44.98 1.43
N PHE A 6 33.80 -45.80 0.93
CA PHE A 6 34.85 -45.35 0.02
C PHE A 6 34.27 -44.84 -1.29
N LEU A 7 33.36 -45.58 -1.93
CA LEU A 7 32.68 -45.16 -3.16
C LEU A 7 31.93 -43.84 -2.98
N VAL A 8 31.23 -43.65 -1.86
CA VAL A 8 30.53 -42.39 -1.55
C VAL A 8 31.51 -41.23 -1.40
N LYS A 9 32.63 -41.42 -0.68
CA LYS A 9 33.68 -40.39 -0.56
C LYS A 9 34.32 -40.04 -1.90
N CYS A 10 34.54 -41.02 -2.77
CA CYS A 10 35.02 -40.80 -4.14
C CYS A 10 34.00 -40.03 -4.98
N MET A 11 32.71 -40.40 -4.92
CA MET A 11 31.64 -39.67 -5.61
C MET A 11 31.55 -38.20 -5.16
N ILE A 12 31.66 -37.97 -3.85
CA ILE A 12 31.72 -36.63 -3.27
C ILE A 12 32.91 -35.86 -3.85
N SER A 13 34.11 -36.45 -3.87
CA SER A 13 35.32 -35.82 -4.39
C SER A 13 35.25 -35.50 -5.89
N ILE A 14 34.65 -36.39 -6.70
CA ILE A 14 34.39 -36.12 -8.12
C ILE A 14 33.42 -34.95 -8.27
N SER A 15 32.33 -34.94 -7.49
CA SER A 15 31.34 -33.86 -7.54
C SER A 15 31.91 -32.50 -7.13
N THR A 16 32.82 -32.46 -6.15
CA THR A 16 33.49 -31.23 -5.73
C THR A 16 34.46 -30.74 -6.78
N PHE A 17 35.21 -31.63 -7.41
CA PHE A 17 36.09 -31.27 -8.52
C PHE A 17 35.31 -30.65 -9.70
N LEU A 18 34.18 -31.25 -10.07
CA LEU A 18 33.29 -30.69 -11.11
C LEU A 18 32.75 -29.31 -10.69
N LEU A 19 32.32 -29.15 -9.44
CA LEU A 19 31.84 -27.87 -8.91
C LEU A 19 32.93 -26.79 -8.97
N LEU A 20 34.15 -27.10 -8.52
CA LEU A 20 35.29 -26.18 -8.57
C LEU A 20 35.61 -25.78 -10.02
N SER A 21 35.58 -26.74 -10.95
CA SER A 21 35.78 -26.47 -12.38
C SER A 21 34.72 -25.52 -12.94
N LEU A 22 33.45 -25.69 -12.54
CA LEU A 22 32.37 -24.79 -12.92
C LEU A 22 32.53 -23.38 -12.30
N ILE A 23 33.00 -23.29 -11.05
CA ILE A 23 33.29 -22.00 -10.40
C ILE A 23 34.41 -21.26 -11.12
N VAL A 24 35.49 -21.96 -11.49
CA VAL A 24 36.57 -21.38 -12.30
C VAL A 24 36.06 -20.93 -13.66
N ALA A 25 35.28 -21.77 -14.36
CA ALA A 25 34.71 -21.42 -15.66
C ALA A 25 33.74 -20.21 -15.57
N PHE A 26 32.98 -20.10 -14.48
CA PHE A 26 32.11 -18.95 -14.22
C PHE A 26 32.92 -17.66 -14.03
N HIS A 27 33.96 -17.70 -13.21
CA HIS A 27 34.81 -16.54 -12.93
C HIS A 27 35.85 -16.26 -14.00
N ALA A 28 36.09 -17.17 -14.96
CA ALA A 28 36.89 -16.85 -16.14
C ALA A 28 36.31 -15.64 -16.92
N LYS A 29 35.05 -15.28 -16.67
CA LYS A 29 34.39 -14.07 -17.19
C LYS A 29 34.50 -12.83 -16.29
N GLU A 30 34.94 -12.94 -15.04
CA GLU A 30 35.01 -11.85 -14.06
C GLU A 30 36.38 -11.81 -13.35
N VAL A 31 37.11 -10.70 -13.48
CA VAL A 31 38.51 -10.58 -12.99
C VAL A 31 38.57 -10.17 -11.51
N GLN A 32 38.30 -11.11 -10.58
CA GLN A 32 38.44 -10.87 -9.13
C GLN A 32 39.18 -12.03 -8.42
N ALA A 33 40.52 -12.05 -8.53
CA ALA A 33 41.36 -13.16 -8.05
C ALA A 33 41.19 -13.51 -6.56
N ALA A 34 41.10 -12.54 -5.67
CA ALA A 34 41.00 -12.80 -4.22
C ALA A 34 39.69 -13.48 -3.81
N GLN A 35 38.57 -13.05 -4.41
CA GLN A 35 37.27 -13.65 -4.15
C GLN A 35 37.19 -15.08 -4.70
N ILE A 36 37.79 -15.33 -5.85
CA ILE A 36 37.87 -16.66 -6.47
C ILE A 36 38.63 -17.64 -5.55
N VAL A 37 39.78 -17.23 -5.00
CA VAL A 37 40.58 -18.09 -4.11
C VAL A 37 39.78 -18.47 -2.85
N LEU A 38 39.10 -17.50 -2.23
CA LEU A 38 38.25 -17.76 -1.08
C LEU A 38 37.10 -18.72 -1.43
N GLU A 39 36.46 -18.50 -2.57
CA GLU A 39 35.34 -19.31 -3.04
C GLU A 39 35.77 -20.76 -3.33
N LEU A 40 36.93 -20.95 -3.96
CA LEU A 40 37.51 -22.26 -4.20
C LEU A 40 37.91 -22.96 -2.90
N ALA A 41 38.47 -22.23 -1.92
CA ALA A 41 38.82 -22.78 -0.61
C ALA A 41 37.57 -23.29 0.14
N VAL A 42 36.50 -22.50 0.15
CA VAL A 42 35.22 -22.86 0.76
C VAL A 42 34.59 -24.08 0.09
N CYS A 43 34.55 -24.11 -1.25
CA CYS A 43 33.97 -25.22 -1.99
C CYS A 43 34.84 -26.48 -1.99
N GLY A 44 36.15 -26.33 -1.80
CA GLY A 44 37.12 -27.42 -1.75
C GLY A 44 37.08 -28.24 -0.45
N LEU A 45 36.50 -27.71 0.62
CA LEU A 45 36.33 -28.44 1.89
C LEU A 45 35.39 -29.64 1.71
N HIS A 46 35.94 -30.86 1.77
CA HIS A 46 35.21 -32.13 1.78
C HIS A 46 36.05 -33.24 2.41
N PRO A 47 35.44 -34.28 3.03
CA PRO A 47 36.14 -35.47 3.51
C PRO A 47 36.64 -36.27 2.31
N ALA A 48 37.89 -36.01 1.93
CA ALA A 48 38.57 -36.71 0.86
C ALA A 48 38.77 -38.19 1.24
N PRO A 49 38.74 -39.12 0.27
CA PRO A 49 39.04 -40.52 0.51
C PRO A 49 40.54 -40.70 0.78
N VAL A 50 41.01 -40.32 1.98
CA VAL A 50 42.37 -40.64 2.42
C VAL A 50 42.38 -42.10 2.83
N TRP A 51 43.10 -42.93 2.08
CA TRP A 51 43.34 -44.33 2.46
C TRP A 51 44.35 -44.34 3.62
N GLY A 52 43.86 -44.35 4.85
CA GLY A 52 44.70 -44.61 6.01
C GLY A 52 45.04 -46.10 6.09
N PRO A 53 46.30 -46.49 6.42
CA PRO A 53 46.65 -47.89 6.58
C PRO A 53 45.88 -48.50 7.77
N PRO A 54 45.56 -49.81 7.72
CA PRO A 54 45.02 -50.52 8.87
C PRO A 54 46.13 -50.64 9.92
N CYS A 55 45.87 -50.13 11.13
CA CYS A 55 46.58 -50.46 12.37
C CYS A 55 48.08 -50.08 12.44
N ALA A 56 48.40 -49.00 13.16
CA ALA A 56 49.67 -48.93 13.87
C ALA A 56 49.57 -49.88 15.09
N GLN A 57 50.04 -51.11 14.90
CA GLN A 57 50.26 -52.08 15.95
C GLN A 57 51.40 -51.57 16.85
N GLY A 58 51.05 -50.81 17.89
CA GLY A 58 51.97 -50.43 18.95
C GLY A 58 52.30 -51.65 19.81
N SER A 59 53.47 -52.25 19.55
CA SER A 59 54.10 -53.25 20.39
C SER A 59 54.29 -52.71 21.83
N GLY A 60 53.77 -53.44 22.82
CA GLY A 60 54.26 -53.37 24.20
C GLY A 60 53.22 -53.18 25.32
N SER A 61 52.77 -54.30 25.89
CA SER A 61 52.29 -54.54 27.28
C SER A 61 50.77 -54.76 27.50
N PRO A 62 50.38 -55.84 28.21
CA PRO A 62 48.98 -56.17 28.45
C PRO A 62 48.49 -55.59 29.79
N LYS A 63 47.47 -54.72 29.78
CA LYS A 63 46.69 -54.42 30.99
C LYS A 63 45.20 -54.19 30.67
N THR A 64 44.42 -55.17 31.12
CA THR A 64 43.08 -55.06 31.75
C THR A 64 41.97 -54.33 31.00
N ALA A 65 41.02 -55.14 30.53
CA ALA A 65 39.58 -54.88 30.37
C ALA A 65 39.10 -53.45 30.68
N VAL A 66 39.04 -52.62 29.63
CA VAL A 66 38.22 -51.40 29.60
C VAL A 66 37.38 -51.50 28.33
N THR A 67 36.06 -51.51 28.54
CA THR A 67 34.96 -51.28 27.60
C THR A 67 35.41 -50.86 26.19
N GLN A 68 35.28 -51.78 25.23
CA GLN A 68 35.29 -51.47 23.81
C GLN A 68 34.13 -50.52 23.50
N SER A 69 34.42 -49.21 23.52
CA SER A 69 33.60 -48.23 22.84
C SER A 69 33.76 -48.46 21.34
N TRP A 70 32.64 -48.64 20.64
CA TRP A 70 32.60 -48.82 19.20
C TRP A 70 33.47 -47.77 18.48
N PRO A 71 34.17 -48.11 17.39
CA PRO A 71 34.96 -47.13 16.67
C PRO A 71 34.01 -46.03 16.16
N SER A 72 34.30 -44.79 16.52
CA SER A 72 33.52 -43.61 16.15
C SER A 72 33.27 -43.60 14.63
N PHE A 73 32.01 -43.58 14.20
CA PHE A 73 31.59 -43.66 12.80
C PHE A 73 32.19 -42.53 11.92
N LEU A 74 32.50 -41.37 12.51
CA LEU A 74 33.30 -40.31 11.91
C LEU A 74 34.28 -39.76 12.95
N GLY A 75 35.53 -39.51 12.53
CA GLY A 75 36.47 -38.72 13.32
C GLY A 75 36.04 -37.26 13.43
N GLN A 76 36.44 -36.56 14.49
CA GLN A 76 36.05 -35.17 14.76
C GLN A 76 36.36 -34.21 13.59
N ALA A 77 37.50 -34.40 12.92
CA ALA A 77 37.88 -33.61 11.74
C ALA A 77 36.97 -33.89 10.53
N GLU A 78 36.64 -35.15 10.26
CA GLU A 78 35.76 -35.56 9.15
C GLU A 78 34.33 -35.05 9.37
N ALA A 79 33.85 -35.04 10.61
CA ALA A 79 32.55 -34.49 10.98
C ALA A 79 32.50 -32.98 10.71
N LEU A 80 33.52 -32.22 11.11
CA LEU A 80 33.62 -30.78 10.81
C LEU A 80 33.72 -30.52 9.31
N LEU A 81 34.46 -31.33 8.55
CA LEU A 81 34.56 -31.23 7.10
C LEU A 81 33.22 -31.55 6.40
N SER A 82 32.45 -32.48 6.95
CA SER A 82 31.10 -32.80 6.46
C SER A 82 30.10 -31.66 6.73
N LEU A 83 30.20 -31.01 7.90
CA LEU A 83 29.41 -29.82 8.22
C LEU A 83 29.82 -28.62 7.36
N ALA A 84 31.11 -28.48 7.05
CA ALA A 84 31.63 -27.43 6.16
C ALA A 84 31.06 -27.50 4.74
N MET A 85 30.54 -28.67 4.31
CA MET A 85 29.81 -28.77 3.03
C MET A 85 28.54 -27.90 2.99
N LEU A 86 27.91 -27.63 4.14
CA LEU A 86 26.74 -26.76 4.22
C LEU A 86 27.07 -25.32 3.84
N LEU A 87 28.34 -24.91 3.99
CA LEU A 87 28.77 -23.58 3.58
C LEU A 87 28.46 -23.33 2.10
N ARG A 88 28.49 -24.37 1.26
CA ARG A 88 28.14 -24.31 -0.18
C ARG A 88 26.71 -23.83 -0.46
N LEU A 89 25.82 -23.76 0.54
CA LEU A 89 24.49 -23.14 0.40
C LEU A 89 24.56 -21.68 -0.09
N TYR A 90 25.69 -20.98 0.07
CA TYR A 90 25.88 -19.63 -0.48
C TYR A 90 25.73 -19.58 -2.02
N LEU A 91 25.91 -20.71 -2.71
CA LEU A 91 25.72 -20.83 -4.16
C LEU A 91 24.23 -20.73 -4.56
N VAL A 92 23.29 -21.04 -3.65
CA VAL A 92 21.85 -21.07 -3.94
C VAL A 92 21.30 -19.68 -4.29
N PRO A 93 21.54 -18.60 -3.51
CA PRO A 93 21.16 -17.24 -3.92
C PRO A 93 21.76 -16.82 -5.27
N ARG A 94 23.01 -17.23 -5.56
CA ARG A 94 23.69 -16.93 -6.83
C ARG A 94 23.01 -17.65 -8.00
N ALA A 95 22.68 -18.93 -7.84
CA ALA A 95 21.96 -19.72 -8.83
C ALA A 95 20.52 -19.23 -9.04
N LEU A 96 19.82 -18.86 -7.96
CA LEU A 96 18.48 -18.28 -8.01
C LEU A 96 18.47 -16.98 -8.82
N LEU A 97 19.46 -16.13 -8.59
CA LEU A 97 19.65 -14.86 -9.29
C LEU A 97 19.95 -15.06 -10.79
N LEU A 98 20.78 -16.05 -11.13
CA LEU A 98 21.06 -16.41 -12.53
C LEU A 98 19.87 -17.05 -13.24
N ARG A 99 19.04 -17.82 -12.53
CA ARG A 99 17.84 -18.48 -13.07
C ARG A 99 16.66 -17.51 -13.18
N SER A 100 16.56 -16.55 -12.27
CA SER A 100 15.61 -15.46 -12.39
C SER A 100 16.03 -14.64 -13.61
N GLY A 101 15.34 -14.82 -14.75
CA GLY A 101 15.67 -14.15 -16.01
C GLY A 101 15.71 -12.61 -15.95
N VAL A 102 15.47 -12.02 -14.78
CA VAL A 102 15.58 -10.59 -14.47
C VAL A 102 16.96 -10.01 -14.80
N LEU A 103 18.05 -10.78 -14.68
CA LEU A 103 19.40 -10.35 -15.06
C LEU A 103 19.74 -10.61 -16.53
N LEU A 104 19.14 -11.65 -17.11
CA LEU A 104 19.41 -12.10 -18.48
C LEU A 104 18.61 -11.31 -19.52
N ASN A 105 17.42 -10.84 -19.16
CA ASN A 105 16.54 -10.12 -20.06
C ASN A 105 17.05 -8.69 -20.31
N ALA A 106 17.36 -8.38 -21.58
CA ALA A 106 17.84 -7.07 -22.01
C ALA A 106 16.87 -5.93 -21.63
N SER A 107 15.56 -6.17 -21.66
CA SER A 107 14.53 -5.18 -21.28
C SER A 107 14.66 -4.76 -19.82
N TYR A 108 14.83 -5.71 -18.90
CA TYR A 108 15.01 -5.40 -17.48
C TYR A 108 16.33 -4.67 -17.26
N ARG A 109 17.41 -5.09 -17.91
CA ARG A 109 18.71 -4.40 -17.84
C ARG A 109 18.62 -2.94 -18.31
N SER A 110 17.86 -2.66 -19.36
CA SER A 110 17.60 -1.30 -19.86
C SER A 110 16.81 -0.46 -18.86
N ILE A 111 15.74 -1.02 -18.28
CA ILE A 111 14.91 -0.33 -17.29
C ILE A 111 15.70 -0.05 -16.00
N GLY A 112 16.55 -0.99 -15.57
CA GLY A 112 17.43 -0.81 -14.42
C GLY A 112 18.51 0.24 -14.63
N ALA A 113 19.10 0.31 -15.83
CA ALA A 113 20.06 1.36 -16.19
C ALA A 113 19.40 2.74 -16.22
N LEU A 114 18.18 2.84 -16.76
CA LEU A 114 17.42 4.09 -16.81
C LEU A 114 17.07 4.62 -15.41
N ASN A 115 16.70 3.72 -14.49
CA ASN A 115 16.36 4.07 -13.10
C ASN A 115 17.55 4.04 -12.13
N GLN A 116 18.79 3.84 -12.63
CA GLN A 116 19.99 3.69 -11.79
C GLN A 116 19.87 2.61 -10.70
N VAL A 117 19.05 1.58 -10.92
CA VAL A 117 18.87 0.47 -9.98
C VAL A 117 19.87 -0.62 -10.31
N ARG A 118 20.87 -0.81 -9.43
CA ARG A 118 21.81 -1.93 -9.53
C ARG A 118 21.13 -3.23 -9.13
N PHE A 119 21.13 -4.21 -10.02
CA PHE A 119 20.61 -5.54 -9.74
C PHE A 119 21.51 -6.28 -8.74
N ARG A 120 21.12 -6.26 -7.46
CA ARG A 120 21.78 -7.02 -6.38
C ARG A 120 20.92 -8.24 -6.01
N HIS A 121 21.54 -9.24 -5.38
CA HIS A 121 20.83 -10.40 -4.81
C HIS A 121 19.68 -9.99 -3.87
N TRP A 122 19.85 -8.90 -3.13
CA TRP A 122 18.80 -8.33 -2.27
C TRP A 122 17.56 -7.88 -3.05
N PHE A 123 17.73 -7.31 -4.25
CA PHE A 123 16.60 -6.91 -5.10
C PHE A 123 15.80 -8.12 -5.57
N VAL A 124 16.49 -9.19 -5.99
CA VAL A 124 15.84 -10.44 -6.42
C VAL A 124 15.13 -11.11 -5.24
N ALA A 125 15.77 -11.17 -4.08
CA ALA A 125 15.14 -11.67 -2.86
C ALA A 125 13.86 -10.89 -2.52
N LYS A 126 13.91 -9.56 -2.57
CA LYS A 126 12.74 -8.68 -2.37
C LYS A 126 11.64 -8.92 -3.40
N LEU A 127 12.00 -9.15 -4.67
CA LEU A 127 11.05 -9.47 -5.73
C LEU A 127 10.32 -10.81 -5.48
N TYR A 128 11.03 -11.85 -5.06
CA TYR A 128 10.42 -13.14 -4.72
C TYR A 128 9.56 -13.06 -3.46
N MET A 129 10.01 -12.33 -2.45
CA MET A 129 9.27 -12.10 -1.22
C MET A 129 7.96 -11.33 -1.47
N ASN A 130 7.96 -10.40 -2.43
CA ASN A 130 6.76 -9.63 -2.79
C ASN A 130 5.79 -10.37 -3.70
N THR A 131 6.28 -11.26 -4.57
CA THR A 131 5.41 -12.00 -5.51
C THR A 131 4.74 -13.21 -4.85
N HIS A 132 5.50 -14.02 -4.10
CA HIS A 132 5.00 -15.24 -3.47
C HIS A 132 5.54 -15.39 -2.03
N PRO A 133 5.11 -14.52 -1.08
CA PRO A 133 5.66 -14.49 0.28
C PRO A 133 5.49 -15.82 1.03
N GLY A 134 4.31 -16.43 0.94
CA GLY A 134 3.99 -17.67 1.66
C GLY A 134 4.81 -18.88 1.19
N ARG A 135 5.00 -19.04 -0.12
CA ARG A 135 5.76 -20.17 -0.68
C ARG A 135 7.24 -20.06 -0.35
N LEU A 136 7.81 -18.86 -0.49
CA LEU A 136 9.22 -18.61 -0.14
C LEU A 136 9.46 -18.87 1.34
N LEU A 137 8.61 -18.31 2.21
CA LEU A 137 8.74 -18.48 3.66
C LEU A 137 8.62 -19.95 4.07
N LEU A 138 7.61 -20.66 3.54
CA LEU A 138 7.41 -22.09 3.82
C LEU A 138 8.60 -22.95 3.38
N CYS A 139 9.12 -22.72 2.17
CA CYS A 139 10.28 -23.46 1.67
C CYS A 139 11.53 -23.18 2.52
N LEU A 140 11.75 -21.93 2.92
CA LEU A 140 12.89 -21.56 3.77
C LEU A 140 12.77 -22.17 5.17
N THR A 141 11.61 -22.11 5.81
CA THR A 141 11.43 -22.67 7.17
C THR A 141 11.57 -24.19 7.18
N LEU A 142 10.91 -24.90 6.26
CA LEU A 142 11.04 -26.37 6.17
C LEU A 142 12.47 -26.80 5.82
N GLY A 143 13.15 -26.09 4.92
CA GLY A 143 14.54 -26.36 4.58
C GLY A 143 15.50 -26.10 5.75
N LEU A 144 15.30 -25.00 6.47
CA LEU A 144 16.05 -24.70 7.69
C LEU A 144 15.83 -25.78 8.74
N TRP A 145 14.59 -26.18 9.02
CA TRP A 145 14.29 -27.23 9.99
C TRP A 145 14.96 -28.55 9.66
N LEU A 146 14.89 -28.97 8.39
CA LEU A 146 15.49 -30.23 7.96
C LEU A 146 17.02 -30.19 8.06
N THR A 147 17.65 -29.08 7.64
CA THR A 147 19.11 -28.91 7.70
C THR A 147 19.60 -28.83 9.14
N THR A 148 18.96 -28.05 10.01
CA THR A 148 19.35 -27.94 11.42
C THR A 148 19.07 -29.23 12.20
N ALA A 149 17.99 -29.97 11.89
CA ALA A 149 17.71 -31.28 12.49
C ALA A 149 18.80 -32.29 12.11
N TRP A 150 19.20 -32.31 10.85
CA TRP A 150 20.31 -33.15 10.41
C TRP A 150 21.63 -32.78 11.11
N VAL A 151 21.99 -31.49 11.17
CA VAL A 151 23.19 -31.01 11.88
C VAL A 151 23.16 -31.39 13.37
N LEU A 152 22.03 -31.21 14.03
CA LEU A 152 21.85 -31.57 15.43
C LEU A 152 21.97 -33.09 15.65
N SER A 153 21.42 -33.89 14.74
CA SER A 153 21.55 -35.36 14.80
C SER A 153 23.01 -35.80 14.65
N VAL A 154 23.81 -35.11 13.84
CA VAL A 154 25.24 -35.36 13.69
C VAL A 154 26.01 -34.96 14.96
N ALA A 155 25.64 -33.85 15.59
CA ALA A 155 26.27 -33.37 16.82
C ALA A 155 26.01 -34.31 18.02
N GLU A 156 24.79 -34.83 18.16
CA GLU A 156 24.38 -35.65 19.32
C GLU A 156 24.70 -37.15 19.16
N ARG A 157 25.01 -37.61 17.93
CA ARG A 157 25.43 -39.01 17.63
C ARG A 157 26.68 -39.48 18.36
N GLN A 158 27.44 -38.58 18.99
CA GLN A 158 28.63 -38.90 19.77
C GLN A 158 28.30 -39.42 21.19
N THR A 159 27.03 -39.39 21.59
CA THR A 159 26.58 -39.88 22.91
C THR A 159 25.94 -41.27 22.78
N VAL A 160 26.16 -42.13 23.77
CA VAL A 160 25.70 -43.54 23.77
C VAL A 160 24.18 -43.66 23.99
N ASN A 161 23.52 -42.55 24.36
CA ASN A 161 22.10 -42.52 24.66
C ASN A 161 21.27 -42.26 23.39
N ALA A 162 20.11 -42.91 23.29
CA ALA A 162 19.27 -43.00 22.09
C ALA A 162 18.74 -41.66 21.52
N THR A 163 19.01 -40.51 22.15
CA THR A 163 18.52 -39.17 21.79
C THR A 163 19.15 -38.56 20.52
N GLY A 164 20.02 -39.28 19.82
CA GLY A 164 20.68 -38.84 18.58
C GLY A 164 19.97 -39.21 17.27
N HIS A 165 18.77 -39.82 17.33
CA HIS A 165 18.05 -40.23 16.12
C HIS A 165 17.41 -39.03 15.41
N LEU A 166 17.25 -39.13 14.07
CA LEU A 166 16.71 -38.04 13.27
C LEU A 166 15.28 -37.66 13.70
N SER A 167 14.47 -38.62 14.15
CA SER A 167 13.12 -38.40 14.67
C SER A 167 13.08 -37.37 15.81
N ASP A 168 14.02 -37.51 16.75
CA ASP A 168 14.01 -36.75 18.00
C ASP A 168 14.49 -35.32 17.71
N THR A 169 15.48 -35.18 16.83
CA THR A 169 15.94 -33.87 16.36
C THR A 169 14.92 -33.17 15.46
N LEU A 170 14.16 -33.91 14.64
CA LEU A 170 13.11 -33.36 13.80
C LEU A 170 11.91 -32.89 14.63
N TRP A 171 11.67 -33.48 15.80
CA TRP A 171 10.71 -33.01 16.79
C TRP A 171 11.25 -31.78 17.55
N LEU A 172 12.49 -31.84 18.02
CA LEU A 172 13.11 -30.79 18.84
C LEU A 172 13.32 -29.47 18.08
N ILE A 173 13.71 -29.50 16.80
CA ILE A 173 14.01 -28.29 16.02
C ILE A 173 12.80 -27.37 15.82
N PRO A 174 11.63 -27.84 15.37
CA PRO A 174 10.43 -27.00 15.31
C PRO A 174 10.04 -26.44 16.68
N ILE A 175 10.08 -27.25 17.75
CA ILE A 175 9.72 -26.82 19.12
C ILE A 175 10.66 -25.72 19.63
N THR A 176 11.96 -25.85 19.38
CA THR A 176 12.96 -24.83 19.74
C THR A 176 12.84 -23.59 18.86
N PHE A 177 12.62 -23.75 17.56
CA PHE A 177 12.37 -22.64 16.64
C PHE A 177 11.13 -21.84 17.04
N LEU A 178 10.02 -22.52 17.37
CA LEU A 178 8.78 -21.91 17.85
C LEU A 178 8.87 -21.39 19.30
N THR A 179 10.01 -21.53 19.97
CA THR A 179 10.24 -21.10 21.36
C THR A 179 9.26 -21.71 22.38
N ILE A 180 8.77 -22.94 22.13
CA ILE A 180 7.85 -23.65 23.04
C ILE A 180 8.63 -24.34 24.16
N GLY A 181 9.64 -25.14 23.81
CA GLY A 181 10.59 -25.73 24.75
C GLY A 181 9.99 -26.66 25.82
N TYR A 182 9.34 -27.76 25.43
CA TYR A 182 8.76 -28.73 26.38
C TYR A 182 9.79 -29.36 27.34
N GLY A 183 11.04 -29.53 26.89
CA GLY A 183 12.13 -30.09 27.71
C GLY A 183 12.14 -31.62 27.82
N ASP A 184 11.36 -32.30 26.99
CA ASP A 184 11.30 -33.76 26.84
C ASP A 184 12.56 -34.34 26.20
N VAL A 185 13.09 -33.64 25.17
CA VAL A 185 14.36 -33.97 24.51
C VAL A 185 15.28 -32.75 24.59
N VAL A 186 16.50 -32.92 25.09
CA VAL A 186 17.47 -31.82 25.28
C VAL A 186 18.84 -32.26 24.75
N PRO A 187 19.58 -31.39 24.04
CA PRO A 187 20.92 -31.72 23.57
C PRO A 187 21.88 -31.93 24.74
N GLY A 188 22.57 -33.07 24.74
CA GLY A 188 23.59 -33.40 25.74
C GLY A 188 24.94 -32.75 25.42
N THR A 189 25.25 -32.52 24.14
CA THR A 189 26.55 -32.00 23.71
C THR A 189 26.61 -30.47 23.67
N ILE A 190 27.81 -29.92 23.87
CA ILE A 190 28.05 -28.46 23.70
C ILE A 190 27.69 -28.00 22.29
N TRP A 191 28.03 -28.81 21.28
CA TRP A 191 27.71 -28.51 19.87
C TRP A 191 26.20 -28.49 19.61
N GLY A 192 25.44 -29.44 20.16
CA GLY A 192 23.98 -29.44 20.07
C GLY A 192 23.35 -28.24 20.76
N LYS A 193 23.86 -27.84 21.93
CA LYS A 193 23.42 -26.63 22.64
C LYS A 193 23.67 -25.36 21.81
N ILE A 194 24.82 -25.24 21.15
CA ILE A 194 25.12 -24.12 20.25
C ILE A 194 24.13 -24.09 19.08
N VAL A 195 23.84 -25.24 18.46
CA VAL A 195 22.89 -25.35 17.33
C VAL A 195 21.48 -24.95 17.76
N CYS A 196 21.00 -25.41 18.92
CA CYS A 196 19.70 -25.02 19.47
C CYS A 196 19.62 -23.53 19.78
N LEU A 197 20.68 -22.95 20.36
CA LEU A 197 20.76 -21.52 20.63
C LEU A 197 20.68 -20.70 19.33
N CYS A 198 21.46 -21.06 18.31
CA CYS A 198 21.44 -20.39 17.01
C CYS A 198 20.06 -20.49 16.33
N THR A 199 19.39 -21.65 16.46
CA THR A 199 18.06 -21.88 15.87
C THR A 199 16.98 -20.98 16.52
N GLY A 200 17.02 -20.82 17.85
CA GLY A 200 16.10 -19.93 18.57
C GLY A 200 16.32 -18.44 18.27
N VAL A 201 17.58 -17.99 18.28
CA VAL A 201 17.94 -16.58 18.01
C VAL A 201 17.58 -16.17 16.57
N MET A 202 17.68 -17.09 15.60
CA MET A 202 17.31 -16.82 14.21
C MET A 202 15.83 -16.41 14.05
N LEU A 203 14.94 -16.88 14.94
CA LEU A 203 13.53 -16.47 14.95
C LEU A 203 13.34 -15.12 15.65
N GLU A 204 14.10 -14.83 16.71
CA GLU A 204 14.02 -13.54 17.41
C GLU A 204 14.41 -12.36 16.53
N PHE A 205 15.41 -12.52 15.66
CA PHE A 205 15.76 -11.48 14.69
C PHE A 205 14.61 -11.15 13.73
N ASN A 206 13.83 -12.15 13.32
CA ASN A 206 12.63 -11.95 12.50
C ASN A 206 11.50 -11.23 13.26
N LYS A 207 11.41 -11.40 14.59
CA LYS A 207 10.45 -10.69 15.45
C LYS A 207 10.80 -9.20 15.61
N ALA A 208 12.09 -8.89 15.75
CA ALA A 208 12.58 -7.51 15.80
C ALA A 208 12.36 -6.78 14.46
N GLU A 209 12.64 -7.44 13.34
CA GLU A 209 12.37 -6.90 12.00
C GLU A 209 10.86 -6.66 11.78
N LYS A 210 10.00 -7.60 12.23
CA LYS A 210 8.54 -7.42 12.19
C LYS A 210 8.08 -6.21 13.01
N HIS A 211 8.70 -5.93 14.16
CA HIS A 211 8.36 -4.74 14.95
C HIS A 211 8.71 -3.45 14.22
N VAL A 212 9.89 -3.39 13.58
CA VAL A 212 10.30 -2.25 12.75
C VAL A 212 9.39 -2.10 11.52
N HIS A 213 9.02 -3.19 10.87
CA HIS A 213 8.09 -3.16 9.74
C HIS A 213 6.70 -2.68 10.18
N ASN A 214 6.19 -3.17 11.31
CA ASN A 214 4.89 -2.73 11.84
C ASN A 214 4.92 -1.23 12.16
N PHE A 215 5.98 -0.76 12.80
CA PHE A 215 6.17 0.66 13.09
C PHE A 215 6.23 1.52 11.81
N MET A 216 6.99 1.07 10.80
CA MET A 216 7.06 1.74 9.51
C MET A 216 5.69 1.78 8.81
N MET A 217 4.93 0.69 8.89
CA MET A 217 3.60 0.59 8.31
C MET A 217 2.61 1.50 9.04
N ASP A 218 2.66 1.56 10.38
CA ASP A 218 1.85 2.46 11.20
C ASP A 218 2.09 3.94 10.85
N ILE A 219 3.35 4.33 10.62
CA ILE A 219 3.69 5.68 10.15
C ILE A 219 3.07 5.96 8.77
N GLN A 220 3.16 5.00 7.85
CA GLN A 220 2.61 5.16 6.51
C GLN A 220 1.08 5.28 6.54
N TYR A 221 0.39 4.42 7.30
CA TYR A 221 -1.06 4.51 7.47
C TYR A 221 -1.49 5.84 8.11
N ALA A 222 -0.77 6.31 9.12
CA ALA A 222 -1.06 7.61 9.73
C ALA A 222 -0.91 8.77 8.72
N LYS A 223 0.06 8.68 7.80
CA LYS A 223 0.24 9.67 6.73
C LYS A 223 -0.90 9.64 5.72
N GLU A 224 -1.24 8.45 5.20
CA GLU A 224 -2.33 8.27 4.23
C GLU A 224 -3.70 8.67 4.82
N MET A 225 -3.92 8.41 6.12
CA MET A 225 -5.11 8.84 6.83
C MET A 225 -5.21 10.36 6.92
N LYS A 226 -4.11 11.05 7.25
CA LYS A 226 -4.08 12.53 7.31
C LYS A 226 -4.32 13.16 5.93
N GLU A 227 -3.71 12.63 4.88
CA GLU A 227 -3.93 13.10 3.51
C GLU A 227 -5.38 12.90 3.06
N SER A 228 -5.98 11.77 3.40
CA SER A 228 -7.38 11.47 3.05
C SER A 228 -8.35 12.35 3.85
N ALA A 229 -8.10 12.58 5.13
CA ALA A 229 -8.89 13.50 5.95
C ALA A 229 -8.83 14.95 5.42
N ALA A 230 -7.65 15.41 5.03
CA ALA A 230 -7.47 16.75 4.43
C ALA A 230 -8.27 16.90 3.13
N ARG A 231 -8.25 15.89 2.24
CA ARG A 231 -9.07 15.89 1.02
C ARG A 231 -10.55 15.99 1.32
N VAL A 232 -11.07 15.20 2.26
CA VAL A 232 -12.50 15.23 2.64
C VAL A 232 -12.91 16.60 3.18
N LEU A 233 -12.06 17.23 4.01
CA LEU A 233 -12.31 18.58 4.52
C LEU A 233 -12.29 19.63 3.40
N GLN A 234 -11.35 19.52 2.46
CA GLN A 234 -11.25 20.43 1.32
C GLN A 234 -12.50 20.34 0.43
N GLU A 235 -12.93 19.14 0.07
CA GLU A 235 -14.15 18.92 -0.72
C GLU A 235 -15.41 19.42 0.01
N SER A 236 -15.51 19.15 1.32
CA SER A 236 -16.63 19.64 2.14
C SER A 236 -16.70 21.16 2.20
N TRP A 237 -15.54 21.83 2.31
CA TRP A 237 -15.44 23.28 2.32
C TRP A 237 -15.84 23.87 0.97
N MET A 238 -15.33 23.31 -0.14
CA MET A 238 -15.69 23.73 -1.50
C MET A 238 -17.18 23.57 -1.74
N PHE A 239 -17.77 22.43 -1.35
CA PHE A 239 -19.21 22.21 -1.46
C PHE A 239 -20.02 23.24 -0.66
N ARG A 240 -19.59 23.56 0.57
CA ARG A 240 -20.24 24.58 1.39
C ARG A 240 -20.14 25.96 0.75
N GLN A 241 -19.01 26.31 0.15
CA GLN A 241 -18.82 27.58 -0.55
C GLN A 241 -19.75 27.68 -1.78
N VAL A 242 -19.86 26.62 -2.57
CA VAL A 242 -20.80 26.54 -3.71
C VAL A 242 -22.24 26.68 -3.23
N ARG A 243 -22.62 25.98 -2.15
CA ARG A 243 -23.97 26.07 -1.57
C ARG A 243 -24.30 27.48 -1.10
N LEU A 244 -23.35 28.18 -0.46
CA LEU A 244 -23.50 29.57 -0.05
C LEU A 244 -23.65 30.52 -1.25
N LYS A 245 -22.87 30.32 -2.32
CA LYS A 245 -23.03 31.09 -3.57
C LYS A 245 -24.40 30.86 -4.20
N HIS A 246 -24.87 29.62 -4.25
CA HIS A 246 -26.22 29.29 -4.72
C HIS A 246 -27.32 29.93 -3.87
N ARG A 247 -27.16 29.97 -2.54
CA ARG A 247 -28.12 30.65 -1.66
C ARG A 247 -28.20 32.14 -1.95
N LYS A 248 -27.07 32.82 -2.09
CA LYS A 248 -27.02 34.26 -2.45
C LYS A 248 -27.67 34.57 -3.80
N LEU A 249 -27.43 33.72 -4.81
CA LEU A 249 -28.07 33.86 -6.12
C LEU A 249 -29.58 33.68 -6.02
N ARG A 250 -30.05 32.68 -5.24
CA ARG A 250 -31.47 32.45 -5.00
C ARG A 250 -32.14 33.65 -4.32
N GLU A 251 -31.49 34.23 -3.30
CA GLU A 251 -31.97 35.43 -2.61
C GLU A 251 -32.11 36.61 -3.59
N LYS A 252 -31.12 36.83 -4.48
CA LYS A 252 -31.21 37.87 -5.53
C LYS A 252 -32.36 37.64 -6.52
N VAL A 253 -32.57 36.39 -6.95
CA VAL A 253 -33.68 36.04 -7.83
C VAL A 253 -35.01 36.28 -7.11
N ASN A 254 -35.12 35.89 -5.84
CA ASN A 254 -36.34 36.10 -5.06
C ASN A 254 -36.66 37.60 -4.93
N SER A 255 -35.67 38.44 -4.60
CA SER A 255 -35.89 39.90 -4.54
C SER A 255 -36.31 40.49 -5.88
N MET A 256 -35.78 39.98 -7.00
CA MET A 256 -36.19 40.44 -8.34
C MET A 256 -37.65 40.05 -8.64
N VAL A 257 -38.04 38.82 -8.29
CA VAL A 257 -39.43 38.36 -8.41
C VAL A 257 -40.36 39.18 -7.53
N ASP A 258 -39.94 39.53 -6.31
CA ASP A 258 -40.74 40.34 -5.39
C ASP A 258 -40.94 41.77 -5.95
N ILE A 259 -39.92 42.37 -6.58
CA ILE A 259 -40.07 43.66 -7.29
C ILE A 259 -41.08 43.53 -8.45
N SER A 260 -40.99 42.47 -9.26
CA SER A 260 -41.96 42.24 -10.34
C SER A 260 -43.39 42.02 -9.83
N LYS A 261 -43.57 41.30 -8.72
CA LYS A 261 -44.87 41.14 -8.06
C LYS A 261 -45.41 42.47 -7.54
N MET A 262 -44.56 43.29 -6.93
CA MET A 262 -44.94 44.63 -6.48
C MET A 262 -45.40 45.51 -7.66
N HIS A 263 -44.71 45.47 -8.80
CA HIS A 263 -45.13 46.16 -10.02
C HIS A 263 -46.47 45.64 -10.56
N MET A 264 -46.69 44.32 -10.55
CA MET A 264 -47.96 43.73 -10.98
C MET A 264 -49.13 44.21 -10.11
N ILE A 265 -48.96 44.17 -8.78
CA ILE A 265 -49.94 44.69 -7.82
C ILE A 265 -50.19 46.19 -8.06
N LEU A 266 -49.14 46.97 -8.32
CA LEU A 266 -49.25 48.41 -8.59
C LEU A 266 -50.04 48.68 -9.88
N CYS A 267 -49.80 47.92 -10.94
CA CYS A 267 -50.54 48.03 -12.20
C CYS A 267 -52.03 47.70 -11.99
N ASP A 268 -52.34 46.63 -11.27
CA ASP A 268 -53.72 46.24 -10.95
C ASP A 268 -54.42 47.32 -10.11
N LEU A 269 -53.75 47.87 -9.09
CA LEU A 269 -54.26 48.98 -8.29
C LEU A 269 -54.50 50.24 -9.13
N LYS A 270 -53.59 50.58 -10.05
CA LYS A 270 -53.72 51.74 -10.94
C LYS A 270 -54.90 51.58 -11.90
N LEU A 271 -55.07 50.38 -12.47
CA LEU A 271 -56.22 50.05 -13.31
C LEU A 271 -57.53 50.17 -12.52
N GLY A 272 -57.59 49.63 -11.31
CA GLY A 272 -58.74 49.77 -10.41
C GLY A 272 -59.08 51.22 -10.05
N LEU A 273 -58.06 52.03 -9.75
CA LEU A 273 -58.26 53.46 -9.45
C LEU A 273 -58.79 54.22 -10.67
N SER A 274 -58.27 53.92 -11.86
CA SER A 274 -58.70 54.55 -13.11
C SER A 274 -60.14 54.20 -13.48
N THR A 275 -60.56 52.94 -13.28
CA THR A 275 -61.96 52.54 -13.54
C THR A 275 -62.91 53.20 -12.55
N SER A 276 -62.52 53.31 -11.27
CA SER A 276 -63.29 54.09 -10.28
C SER A 276 -63.39 55.57 -10.65
N HIS A 277 -62.31 56.19 -11.13
CA HIS A 277 -62.32 57.58 -11.60
C HIS A 277 -63.27 57.79 -12.78
N GLN A 278 -63.23 56.90 -13.78
CA GLN A 278 -64.11 56.98 -14.94
C GLN A 278 -65.59 56.75 -14.58
N ALA A 279 -65.87 55.89 -13.59
CA ALA A 279 -67.23 55.71 -13.07
C ALA A 279 -67.73 56.97 -12.35
N LEU A 280 -66.88 57.62 -11.56
CA LEU A 280 -67.17 58.91 -10.93
C LEU A 280 -67.46 60.00 -11.95
N GLU A 281 -66.63 60.12 -12.99
CA GLU A 281 -66.80 61.10 -14.08
C GLU A 281 -68.16 60.91 -14.78
N LYS A 282 -68.51 59.66 -15.14
CA LYS A 282 -69.83 59.36 -15.70
C LYS A 282 -70.98 59.71 -14.75
N GLN A 283 -70.80 59.53 -13.44
CA GLN A 283 -71.81 59.92 -12.46
C GLN A 283 -71.95 61.45 -12.39
N ILE A 284 -70.84 62.19 -12.47
CA ILE A 284 -70.83 63.65 -12.53
C ILE A 284 -71.51 64.12 -13.82
N ASP A 285 -71.20 63.55 -14.97
CA ASP A 285 -71.83 63.90 -16.25
C ASP A 285 -73.33 63.60 -16.26
N ALA A 286 -73.74 62.45 -15.68
CA ALA A 286 -75.15 62.13 -15.54
C ALA A 286 -75.88 63.11 -14.60
N LEU A 287 -75.21 63.56 -13.54
CA LEU A 287 -75.71 64.62 -12.64
C LEU A 287 -75.79 65.96 -13.37
N ALA A 288 -74.78 66.34 -14.16
CA ALA A 288 -74.75 67.55 -14.96
C ALA A 288 -75.88 67.54 -16.01
N GLY A 289 -76.05 66.46 -16.75
CA GLY A 289 -77.15 66.31 -17.71
C GLY A 289 -78.53 66.34 -17.05
N ARG A 290 -78.67 65.79 -15.84
CA ARG A 290 -79.90 65.96 -15.05
C ARG A 290 -80.12 67.43 -14.67
N LEU A 291 -79.06 68.15 -14.31
CA LEU A 291 -79.12 69.59 -14.06
C LEU A 291 -79.56 70.36 -15.32
N ASP A 292 -79.01 70.02 -16.47
CA ASP A 292 -79.34 70.66 -17.75
C ASP A 292 -80.78 70.36 -18.18
N THR A 293 -81.26 69.12 -18.05
CA THR A 293 -82.67 68.79 -18.30
C THR A 293 -83.63 69.50 -17.35
N LEU A 294 -83.22 69.74 -16.08
CA LEU A 294 -83.99 70.57 -15.17
C LEU A 294 -84.01 72.02 -15.64
N THR A 295 -82.86 72.56 -16.06
CA THR A 295 -82.76 73.90 -16.67
C THR A 295 -83.62 74.02 -17.93
N GLU A 296 -83.63 72.99 -18.77
CA GLU A 296 -84.38 72.94 -20.02
C GLU A 296 -85.89 72.79 -19.76
N LEU A 297 -86.32 71.95 -18.82
CA LEU A 297 -87.71 71.86 -18.39
C LEU A 297 -88.19 73.17 -17.74
N LEU A 298 -87.31 73.88 -17.02
CA LEU A 298 -87.58 75.24 -16.56
C LEU A 298 -87.78 76.19 -17.73
N SER A 299 -86.93 76.10 -18.76
CA SER A 299 -87.06 76.91 -19.98
C SER A 299 -88.26 76.53 -20.87
N ALA A 300 -88.71 75.26 -20.86
CA ALA A 300 -89.81 74.75 -21.68
C ALA A 300 -91.18 74.87 -20.98
N ALA A 301 -91.23 74.82 -19.65
CA ALA A 301 -92.36 75.34 -18.87
C ALA A 301 -92.56 76.85 -19.12
N LEU A 302 -91.53 77.51 -19.65
CA LEU A 302 -91.52 78.86 -20.21
C LEU A 302 -91.60 78.85 -21.76
N GLY A 303 -92.61 78.19 -22.36
CA GLY A 303 -92.99 78.40 -23.77
C GLY A 303 -93.73 79.73 -24.01
N PRO A 304 -93.78 80.24 -25.26
CA PRO A 304 -93.30 81.55 -25.68
C PRO A 304 -94.13 82.74 -25.17
N ARG A 305 -93.46 83.80 -24.71
CA ARG A 305 -94.01 85.17 -24.71
C ARG A 305 -93.26 85.96 -25.77
N GLN A 306 -93.97 86.34 -26.84
CA GLN A 306 -93.42 87.17 -27.92
C GLN A 306 -92.71 88.42 -27.37
N LEU A 307 -91.58 88.71 -28.03
CA LEU A 307 -90.78 89.94 -28.10
C LEU A 307 -91.47 91.23 -27.60
N PRO A 308 -90.68 92.18 -27.06
CA PRO A 308 -90.22 93.21 -27.98
C PRO A 308 -88.73 93.58 -27.80
N GLU A 309 -88.03 93.69 -28.93
CA GLU A 309 -86.95 94.67 -29.11
C GLU A 309 -87.55 96.06 -28.84
N PRO A 310 -86.83 96.97 -28.18
CA PRO A 310 -85.81 97.68 -28.95
C PRO A 310 -84.54 98.10 -28.20
N SER A 311 -83.58 98.49 -29.03
CA SER A 311 -82.68 99.64 -28.92
C SER A 311 -81.22 99.37 -28.53
N GLN A 312 -80.41 99.52 -29.58
CA GLN A 312 -78.99 99.86 -29.61
C GLN A 312 -78.61 100.87 -28.54
N GLU A 313 -77.49 100.62 -27.85
CA GLU A 313 -76.45 101.64 -27.71
C GLU A 313 -75.08 101.01 -27.43
N ALA A 314 -74.06 101.62 -28.02
CA ALA A 314 -72.71 101.13 -28.17
C ALA A 314 -71.80 101.52 -26.99
N THR A 315 -70.87 100.64 -26.61
CA THR A 315 -69.50 100.98 -26.13
C THR A 315 -68.73 99.64 -26.09
N GLN A 316 -67.83 99.31 -27.02
CA GLN A 316 -66.43 99.75 -27.20
C GLN A 316 -65.49 99.38 -26.03
N GLU A 317 -64.32 98.82 -26.41
CA GLU A 317 -63.11 98.50 -25.61
C GLU A 317 -63.13 97.16 -24.84
N GLU A 318 -62.08 96.35 -24.75
CA GLU A 318 -60.71 96.24 -25.31
C GLU A 318 -60.28 94.79 -24.94
N LEU A 319 -59.77 93.97 -25.88
CA LEU A 319 -58.36 93.71 -26.15
C LEU A 319 -57.54 92.96 -25.08
N GLY A 320 -56.83 91.91 -25.54
CA GLY A 320 -55.77 91.15 -24.83
C GLY A 320 -56.15 89.69 -24.60
N TYR A 321 -55.71 88.65 -25.34
CA TYR A 321 -54.42 88.31 -25.98
C TYR A 321 -53.25 88.17 -25.00
N PHE A 322 -52.97 86.94 -24.51
CA PHE A 322 -51.76 86.13 -24.83
C PHE A 322 -51.83 84.72 -24.16
N PRO A 323 -51.09 83.72 -24.67
CA PRO A 323 -51.31 82.29 -24.49
C PRO A 323 -50.20 81.54 -23.70
N GLN A 324 -50.39 80.21 -23.62
CA GLN A 324 -49.41 79.10 -23.61
C GLN A 324 -48.18 79.17 -22.69
N ASP A 325 -48.07 78.18 -21.80
CA ASP A 325 -47.12 77.06 -21.92
C ASP A 325 -47.70 75.79 -21.27
#